data_AF-A0A7V8R2B4-F1
#
_entry.id   AF-A0A7V8R2B4-F1
#
_cell.length_a   1.000
_cell.length_b   1.000
_cell.length_c   1.000
_cell.angle_alpha   90.00
_cell.angle_beta   90.00
_cell.angle_gamma   90.00
#
_symmetry.space_group_name_H-M   'P 1'
#
loop_
_entity.id
_entity.type
_entity.pdbx_description
1 polymer ?
#
loop_
_entity_poly.entity_id
_entity_poly.type
_entity_poly.pdbx_seq_one_letter_code
_entity_poly.pdbx_strand_id
1 'polypeptide(L)'
;MSYDFHVGQKVVCINDTFKHVSIDQLIRKGEIYTIRWVGEYTHYIDGTFIGVKLAEINRGNDDGPEGYGAADMPYRATRFRPLVKDKISSLRKLLAPTPDAPVEPKEKIRKKEKV
;
A
#
# COMPACT_ATOMS: atom_id res chain seq x y z
N MET A 1 -7.94 0.38 12.52
CA MET A 1 -7.98 0.53 11.05
C MET A 1 -7.67 -0.82 10.43
N SER A 2 -8.63 -1.40 9.71
CA SER A 2 -8.42 -2.64 8.94
C SER A 2 -8.16 -2.25 7.50
N TYR A 3 -7.03 -2.68 6.93
CA TYR A 3 -6.73 -2.49 5.51
C TYR A 3 -6.95 -3.83 4.81
N ASP A 4 -7.47 -3.77 3.59
CA ASP A 4 -7.55 -4.94 2.71
C ASP A 4 -6.17 -5.13 2.03
N PHE A 5 -5.36 -5.99 2.63
CA PHE A 5 -4.02 -6.30 2.16
C PHE A 5 -4.05 -7.40 1.11
N HIS A 6 -3.24 -7.28 0.07
CA HIS A 6 -3.14 -8.29 -0.99
C HIS A 6 -1.70 -8.52 -1.43
N VAL A 7 -1.43 -9.69 -2.03
CA VAL A 7 -0.12 -10.03 -2.59
C VAL A 7 0.25 -9.04 -3.71
N GLY A 8 1.54 -8.69 -3.79
CA GLY A 8 2.10 -7.70 -4.70
C GLY A 8 1.92 -6.25 -4.25
N GLN A 9 1.17 -6.00 -3.18
CA GLN A 9 0.96 -4.64 -2.66
C GLN A 9 2.22 -4.09 -2.01
N LYS A 10 2.57 -2.84 -2.36
CA LYS A 10 3.61 -2.10 -1.66
C LYS A 10 3.05 -1.50 -0.37
N VAL A 11 3.80 -1.62 0.72
CA VAL A 11 3.42 -1.12 2.04
C VAL A 11 4.61 -0.42 2.69
N VAL A 12 4.36 0.60 3.49
CA VAL A 12 5.37 1.25 4.33
C VAL A 12 5.28 0.70 5.75
N CYS A 13 6.42 0.36 6.36
CA CYS A 13 6.48 0.01 7.77
C CYS A 13 6.28 1.27 8.62
N ILE A 14 5.33 1.24 9.54
CA ILE A 14 5.04 2.34 10.47
C ILE A 14 5.45 2.03 11.91
N ASN A 15 5.73 0.76 12.22
CA ASN A 15 6.13 0.31 13.55
C ASN A 15 7.03 -0.93 13.46
N ASP A 16 8.32 -0.70 13.62
CA ASP A 16 9.40 -1.70 13.68
C ASP A 16 9.82 -2.06 15.12
N THR A 17 9.06 -1.66 16.14
CA THR A 17 9.39 -1.93 17.54
C THR A 17 8.79 -3.27 18.01
N PHE A 18 9.59 -4.11 18.67
CA PHE A 18 9.19 -5.41 19.21
C PHE A 18 9.50 -5.47 20.71
N LYS A 19 8.50 -5.81 21.53
CA LYS A 19 8.61 -5.74 23.00
C LYS A 19 9.27 -6.98 23.63
N HIS A 20 9.13 -8.14 23.01
CA HIS A 20 9.50 -9.44 23.60
C HIS A 20 10.60 -10.16 22.81
N VAL A 21 11.33 -9.42 21.96
CA VAL A 21 12.30 -10.00 21.03
C VAL A 21 13.57 -9.16 21.06
N SER A 22 14.71 -9.80 21.30
CA SER A 22 16.04 -9.18 21.32
C SER A 22 16.79 -9.29 20.00
N ILE A 23 16.34 -10.18 19.10
CA ILE A 23 16.91 -10.34 17.76
C ILE A 23 16.34 -9.32 16.78
N ASP A 24 17.16 -8.90 15.81
CA ASP A 24 16.72 -8.01 14.74
C ASP A 24 15.62 -8.68 13.90
N GLN A 25 14.52 -7.96 13.72
CA GLN A 25 13.34 -8.41 12.98
C GLN A 25 13.34 -7.91 11.53
N LEU A 26 14.43 -7.30 11.06
CA LEU A 26 14.75 -6.95 9.67
C LEU A 26 13.86 -5.89 9.00
N ILE A 27 12.73 -5.51 9.60
CA ILE A 27 11.93 -4.38 9.15
C ILE A 27 12.44 -3.07 9.76
N ARG A 28 12.28 -1.96 9.02
CA ARG A 28 12.64 -0.61 9.45
C ARG A 28 11.48 0.35 9.21
N LYS A 29 11.17 1.19 10.18
CA LYS A 29 10.12 2.20 10.06
C LYS A 29 10.46 3.18 8.94
N GLY A 30 9.50 3.43 8.06
CA GLY A 30 9.65 4.29 6.88
C GLY A 30 10.08 3.55 5.62
N GLU A 31 10.61 2.33 5.73
CA GLU A 31 10.96 1.53 4.55
C GLU A 31 9.72 0.92 3.89
N ILE A 32 9.87 0.70 2.59
CA ILE A 32 8.82 0.18 1.72
C ILE A 32 9.12 -1.29 1.41
N TYR A 33 8.13 -2.13 1.60
CA TYR A 33 8.18 -3.56 1.33
C TYR A 33 7.04 -3.99 0.42
N THR A 34 7.15 -5.18 -0.15
CA THR A 34 6.16 -5.78 -1.03
C THR A 34 5.55 -7.01 -0.36
N ILE A 35 4.23 -7.06 -0.22
CA ILE A 35 3.57 -8.23 0.37
C ILE A 35 3.68 -9.42 -0.58
N ARG A 36 4.19 -10.55 -0.09
CA ARG A 36 4.18 -11.85 -0.82
C ARG A 36 3.20 -12.87 -0.27
N TRP A 37 2.68 -12.65 0.94
CA TRP A 37 1.65 -13.49 1.56
C TRP A 37 0.84 -12.67 2.56
N VAL A 38 -0.44 -12.96 2.65
CA VAL A 38 -1.37 -12.42 3.64
C VAL A 38 -2.27 -13.55 4.13
N GLY A 39 -2.54 -13.58 5.43
CA GLY A 39 -3.42 -14.57 6.02
C GLY A 39 -3.51 -14.47 7.53
N GLU A 40 -4.45 -15.20 8.11
CA GLU A 40 -4.52 -15.37 9.55
C GLU A 40 -3.35 -16.22 10.05
N TYR A 41 -2.77 -15.83 11.18
CA TYR A 41 -1.70 -16.56 11.86
C TYR A 41 -1.93 -16.52 13.36
N THR A 42 -1.75 -17.66 14.03
CA THR A 42 -1.83 -17.79 15.48
C THR A 42 -0.44 -17.98 16.05
N HIS A 43 0.03 -16.98 16.78
CA HIS A 43 1.27 -17.06 17.54
C HIS A 43 0.97 -17.44 18.99
N TYR A 44 1.78 -18.32 19.59
CA TYR A 44 1.56 -18.82 20.94
C TYR A 44 1.63 -17.73 22.03
N ILE A 45 2.38 -16.63 21.80
CA ILE A 45 2.44 -15.47 22.71
C ILE A 45 1.49 -14.36 22.28
N ASP A 46 1.46 -14.04 20.99
CA ASP A 46 0.82 -12.82 20.48
C ASP A 46 -0.66 -13.03 20.07
N GLY A 47 -1.16 -14.26 20.19
CA GLY A 47 -2.50 -14.67 19.79
C GLY A 47 -2.70 -14.70 18.27
N THR A 48 -3.97 -14.71 17.86
CA THR A 48 -4.37 -14.71 16.45
C THR A 48 -4.35 -13.31 15.85
N PHE A 49 -3.79 -13.17 14.64
CA PHE A 49 -3.77 -11.91 13.91
C PHE A 49 -3.66 -12.09 12.40
N ILE A 50 -4.02 -11.04 11.65
CA ILE A 50 -3.70 -10.97 10.23
C ILE A 50 -2.21 -10.67 10.06
N GLY A 51 -1.50 -11.64 9.49
CA GLY A 51 -0.08 -11.60 9.20
C GLY A 51 0.21 -11.26 7.75
N VAL A 52 1.39 -10.68 7.52
CA VAL A 52 1.96 -10.48 6.18
C VAL A 52 3.40 -10.99 6.14
N LYS A 53 3.78 -11.57 5.00
CA LYS A 53 5.19 -11.86 4.68
C LYS A 53 5.65 -10.93 3.57
N LEU A 54 6.89 -10.48 3.65
CA LEU A 54 7.46 -9.45 2.77
C LEU A 54 8.41 -10.09 1.76
N ALA A 55 8.38 -9.68 0.50
CA ALA A 55 9.19 -10.26 -0.57
C ALA A 55 10.69 -10.05 -0.33
N GLU A 56 11.04 -8.91 0.25
CA GLU A 56 12.41 -8.48 0.50
C GLU A 56 13.02 -9.16 1.74
N ILE A 57 12.21 -9.82 2.57
CA ILE A 57 12.64 -10.42 3.83
C ILE A 57 12.22 -11.89 3.89
N ASN A 58 13.21 -12.76 4.04
CA ASN A 58 13.00 -14.11 4.55
C ASN A 58 13.51 -14.13 5.98
N ARG A 59 12.62 -14.43 6.93
CA ARG A 59 12.98 -14.43 8.35
C ARG A 59 13.73 -15.67 8.79
N GLY A 60 13.99 -16.61 7.89
CA GLY A 60 14.61 -17.87 8.21
C GLY A 60 13.65 -18.78 8.94
N ASN A 61 14.20 -19.80 9.61
CA ASN A 61 13.42 -20.81 10.26
C ASN A 61 13.37 -20.58 11.78
N ASP A 62 12.25 -20.03 12.27
CA ASP A 62 12.03 -19.80 13.70
C ASP A 62 11.35 -21.03 14.37
N ASP A 63 11.09 -22.12 13.65
CA ASP A 63 10.36 -23.32 14.10
C ASP A 63 11.17 -24.28 15.00
N GLY A 64 12.20 -23.77 15.70
CA GLY A 64 13.19 -24.54 16.47
C GLY A 64 12.58 -25.69 17.27
N PRO A 65 13.34 -26.73 17.65
CA PRO A 65 12.93 -28.14 17.81
C PRO A 65 11.61 -28.44 18.55
N GLU A 66 11.17 -27.53 19.41
CA GLU A 66 9.90 -27.55 20.12
C GLU A 66 8.69 -27.04 19.30
N GLY A 67 8.90 -26.50 18.09
CA GLY A 67 7.86 -26.04 17.16
C GLY A 67 7.16 -24.72 17.55
N TYR A 68 7.73 -23.91 18.45
CA TYR A 68 7.07 -22.70 18.95
C TYR A 68 7.01 -21.54 17.94
N GLY A 69 7.90 -21.52 16.94
CA GLY A 69 7.87 -20.52 15.88
C GLY A 69 7.36 -21.09 14.56
N ALA A 70 7.60 -20.35 13.48
CA ALA A 70 7.26 -20.79 12.14
C ALA A 70 8.43 -20.53 11.20
N ALA A 71 8.56 -21.40 10.19
CA ALA A 71 9.34 -21.10 9.01
C ALA A 71 8.83 -19.77 8.41
N ASP A 72 9.70 -18.77 8.45
CA ASP A 72 9.49 -17.45 7.88
C ASP A 72 8.23 -16.76 8.47
N MET A 73 8.28 -16.48 9.77
CA MET A 73 7.13 -16.04 10.57
C MET A 73 6.51 -14.70 10.09
N PRO A 74 5.18 -14.62 9.88
CA PRO A 74 4.56 -13.39 9.39
C PRO A 74 4.62 -12.24 10.41
N TYR A 75 4.72 -11.01 9.90
CA TYR A 75 4.58 -9.80 10.71
C TYR A 75 3.12 -9.44 10.86
N ARG A 76 2.73 -8.88 12.01
CA ARG A 76 1.38 -8.34 12.20
C ARG A 76 1.11 -7.22 11.19
N ALA A 77 0.04 -7.35 10.41
CA ALA A 77 -0.29 -6.41 9.33
C ALA A 77 -0.47 -4.96 9.81
N THR A 78 -0.86 -4.77 11.08
CA THR A 78 -0.99 -3.45 11.73
C THR A 78 0.32 -2.66 11.83
N ARG A 79 1.47 -3.30 11.58
CA ARG A 79 2.78 -2.65 11.49
C ARG A 79 3.00 -1.91 10.18
N PHE A 80 2.11 -2.08 9.21
CA PHE A 80 2.25 -1.52 7.87
C PHE A 80 1.05 -0.66 7.48
N ARG A 81 1.29 0.25 6.53
CA ARG A 81 0.23 0.96 5.82
C ARG A 81 0.38 0.74 4.31
N PRO A 82 -0.73 0.48 3.59
CA PRO A 82 -0.72 0.46 2.14
C PRO A 82 -0.17 1.76 1.54
N LEU A 83 0.72 1.63 0.57
CA LEU A 83 1.04 2.74 -0.33
C LEU A 83 -0.08 2.84 -1.35
N VAL A 84 -0.95 3.81 -1.16
CA VAL A 84 -1.99 4.12 -2.13
C VAL A 84 -1.29 4.83 -3.29
N LYS A 85 -1.12 4.16 -4.44
CA LYS A 85 -0.82 4.87 -5.69
C LYS A 85 -1.86 5.97 -5.84
N ASP A 86 -1.40 7.16 -6.20
CA ASP A 86 -2.09 8.44 -6.08
C ASP A 86 -3.47 8.48 -6.80
N LYS A 87 -4.47 7.78 -6.24
CA LYS A 87 -5.85 7.74 -6.72
C LYS A 87 -6.47 9.12 -6.57
N ILE A 88 -5.99 9.91 -5.60
CA ILE A 88 -6.40 11.31 -5.41
C ILE A 88 -5.95 12.16 -6.60
N SER A 89 -4.71 11.99 -7.10
CA SER A 89 -4.28 12.68 -8.33
C SER A 89 -5.17 12.32 -9.54
N SER A 90 -5.60 11.06 -9.65
CA SER A 90 -6.53 10.62 -10.69
C SER A 90 -7.94 11.19 -10.53
N LEU A 91 -8.43 11.32 -9.28
CA LEU A 91 -9.72 11.94 -8.97
C LEU A 91 -9.68 13.48 -9.11
N ARG A 92 -8.55 14.12 -8.81
CA ARG A 92 -8.36 15.57 -9.02
C ARG A 92 -8.50 15.94 -10.50
N LYS A 93 -8.10 15.07 -11.42
CA LYS A 93 -8.33 15.28 -12.86
C LYS A 93 -9.81 15.27 -13.25
N LEU A 94 -10.66 14.57 -12.51
CA LEU A 94 -12.12 14.56 -12.72
C LEU A 94 -12.81 15.79 -12.11
N LEU A 95 -12.20 16.41 -11.09
CA LEU A 95 -12.68 17.65 -10.47
C LEU A 95 -12.16 18.92 -11.15
N ALA A 96 -11.17 18.80 -12.03
CA ALA A 96 -10.71 19.92 -12.83
C ALA A 96 -11.82 20.31 -13.82
N PRO A 97 -12.22 21.61 -13.87
CA PRO A 97 -13.20 22.05 -14.84
C PRO A 97 -12.70 21.67 -16.25
N THR A 98 -13.57 21.04 -17.03
CA THR A 98 -13.32 20.80 -18.46
C THR A 98 -12.97 22.14 -19.10
N PRO A 99 -11.86 22.25 -19.86
CA PRO A 99 -11.61 23.45 -20.65
C PRO A 99 -12.83 23.68 -21.54
N ASP A 100 -13.41 24.89 -21.46
CA ASP A 100 -14.49 25.28 -22.36
C ASP A 100 -14.07 24.94 -23.79
N ALA A 101 -14.96 24.23 -24.50
CA ALA A 101 -14.74 23.82 -25.88
C ALA A 101 -14.26 25.02 -26.70
N PRO A 102 -13.29 24.86 -27.62
CA PRO A 102 -12.83 25.96 -28.46
C PRO A 102 -14.02 26.58 -29.18
N VAL A 103 -14.31 27.85 -28.86
CA VAL A 103 -15.36 28.60 -29.55
C VAL A 103 -14.88 28.78 -30.99
N GLU A 104 -15.55 28.12 -31.93
CA GLU A 104 -15.28 28.28 -33.36
C GLU A 104 -15.33 29.78 -33.73
N PRO A 105 -14.36 30.29 -34.51
CA PRO A 105 -14.36 31.69 -34.91
C PRO A 105 -15.61 31.99 -35.74
N LYS A 106 -16.51 32.83 -35.23
CA LYS A 106 -17.66 33.32 -35.99
C LYS A 106 -17.16 34.08 -37.23
N GLU A 107 -17.42 33.52 -38.39
CA GLU A 107 -17.15 34.12 -39.70
C GLU A 107 -17.83 35.49 -39.79
N LYS A 108 -17.05 36.54 -40.09
CA LYS A 108 -17.57 37.89 -40.28
C LYS A 108 -18.30 37.99 -41.62
N ILE A 109 -19.62 37.92 -41.59
CA ILE A 109 -20.45 38.21 -42.77
C ILE A 109 -20.30 39.71 -43.10
N ARG A 110 -19.58 40.02 -44.18
CA ARG A 110 -19.55 41.36 -44.79
C ARG A 110 -20.92 41.66 -45.40
N LYS A 111 -21.65 42.62 -44.84
CA LYS A 111 -22.83 43.20 -45.50
C LYS A 111 -22.37 43.94 -46.76
N LYS A 112 -22.90 43.56 -47.93
CA LYS A 112 -22.80 44.37 -49.15
C LYS A 112 -23.83 45.49 -49.04
N GLU A 113 -23.34 46.73 -49.11
CA GLU A 113 -24.12 47.94 -49.30
C GLU A 113 -24.74 47.91 -50.71
N LYS A 114 -26.04 48.19 -50.83
CA LYS A 114 -26.70 48.39 -52.12
C LYS A 114 -26.68 49.88 -52.44
N VAL A 115 -26.17 50.18 -53.64
CA VAL A 115 -26.25 51.45 -54.38
C VAL A 115 -27.68 51.73 -54.79
#